data_AF-A0A165HCL7-F1
#
_entry.id   AF-A0A165HCL7-F1
#
_cell.length_a   1.000
_cell.length_b   1.000
_cell.length_c   1.000
_cell.angle_alpha   90.00
_cell.angle_beta   90.00
_cell.angle_gamma   90.00
#
_symmetry.space_group_name_H-M   'P 1'
#
loop_
_entity.id
_entity.type
_entity.pdbx_description
1 polymer ?
#
loop_
_entity_poly.entity_id
_entity_poly.type
_entity_poly.pdbx_seq_one_letter_code
_entity_poly.pdbx_strand_id
1 'polypeptide(L)'
;MQLPPLLALAAALLPAAHTARAQTSGGSNVTCTYAFWEFNALDESPCFVWGQLQSQCLTGGLTVTPLLNARYYSPPSLSGQVNDCNCNVVSYNLMAACSWCQPNIFTNNWVTENQWKQGCTNYDASGISGVTLSGISIPAWAYLPDNGASWDPDTAEAAFNATLSSSGSSSTHSSTAAGTGSTPASGGSTSGAGSSPSSPAS
;
A
#
# COMPACT_ATOMS: atom_id res chain seq x y z
N MET A 1 -7.65 65.10 -51.39
CA MET A 1 -7.79 64.77 -49.95
C MET A 1 -8.41 63.39 -49.83
N GLN A 2 -8.01 62.65 -48.80
CA GLN A 2 -8.54 61.37 -48.30
C GLN A 2 -8.03 60.03 -48.88
N LEU A 3 -7.81 59.12 -47.93
CA LEU A 3 -6.90 57.96 -47.81
C LEU A 3 -7.34 56.65 -48.49
N PRO A 4 -6.44 55.64 -48.64
CA PRO A 4 -6.80 54.26 -48.96
C PRO A 4 -7.25 53.47 -47.71
N PRO A 5 -8.11 52.44 -47.83
CA PRO A 5 -8.41 51.55 -46.71
C PRO A 5 -7.39 50.40 -46.63
N LEU A 6 -6.95 50.18 -45.40
CA LEU A 6 -6.00 49.17 -44.96
C LEU A 6 -6.51 47.75 -45.14
N LEU A 7 -5.60 46.87 -45.57
CA LEU A 7 -5.69 45.42 -45.45
C LEU A 7 -5.91 45.02 -43.97
N ALA A 8 -6.96 44.26 -43.70
CA ALA A 8 -7.10 43.50 -42.46
C ALA A 8 -6.88 42.01 -42.77
N LEU A 9 -5.69 41.49 -42.51
CA LEU A 9 -5.48 40.04 -42.39
C LEU A 9 -6.05 39.59 -41.05
N ALA A 10 -7.20 38.92 -41.08
CA ALA A 10 -7.69 38.18 -39.92
C ALA A 10 -6.95 36.82 -39.85
N ALA A 11 -5.95 36.72 -38.98
CA ALA A 11 -5.33 35.45 -38.63
C ALA A 11 -6.28 34.66 -37.72
N ALA A 12 -6.89 33.60 -38.27
CA ALA A 12 -7.72 32.68 -37.49
C ALA A 12 -6.83 31.78 -36.62
N LEU A 13 -6.74 32.10 -35.34
CA LEU A 13 -6.20 31.22 -34.30
C LEU A 13 -7.24 30.14 -33.99
N LEU A 14 -7.05 28.93 -34.53
CA LEU A 14 -7.79 27.74 -34.08
C LEU A 14 -7.19 27.26 -32.75
N PRO A 15 -7.96 27.15 -31.65
CA PRO A 15 -7.48 26.55 -30.43
C PRO A 15 -7.26 25.05 -30.66
N ALA A 16 -6.06 24.57 -30.34
CA ALA A 16 -5.79 23.14 -30.21
C ALA A 16 -6.75 22.58 -29.16
N ALA A 17 -7.69 21.74 -29.61
CA ALA A 17 -8.51 20.93 -28.72
C ALA A 17 -7.57 19.99 -27.96
N HIS A 18 -7.21 20.40 -26.75
CA HIS A 18 -6.55 19.52 -25.80
C HIS A 18 -7.55 18.40 -25.56
N THR A 19 -7.21 17.20 -25.99
CA THR A 19 -7.93 15.99 -25.62
C THR A 19 -7.91 15.91 -24.10
N ALA A 20 -9.00 16.35 -23.47
CA ALA A 20 -9.27 16.06 -22.08
C ALA A 20 -9.34 14.54 -21.99
N ARG A 21 -8.24 13.91 -21.57
CA ARG A 21 -8.30 12.54 -21.09
C ARG A 21 -9.30 12.60 -19.94
N ALA A 22 -10.45 11.94 -20.12
CA ALA A 22 -11.34 11.68 -19.01
C ALA A 22 -10.47 11.03 -17.93
N GLN A 23 -10.14 11.80 -16.89
CA GLN A 23 -9.46 11.25 -15.74
C GLN A 23 -10.43 10.22 -15.20
N THR A 24 -9.99 8.97 -15.14
CA THR A 24 -10.79 7.91 -14.55
C THR A 24 -11.06 8.35 -13.12
N SER A 25 -12.28 8.81 -12.86
CA SER A 25 -12.66 9.43 -11.60
C SER A 25 -12.88 8.32 -10.57
N GLY A 26 -11.77 7.84 -10.03
CA GLY A 26 -11.79 7.05 -8.82
C GLY A 26 -11.90 7.94 -7.58
N GLY A 27 -12.41 7.38 -6.49
CA GLY A 27 -12.42 8.08 -5.22
C GLY A 27 -13.47 7.50 -4.28
N SER A 28 -13.88 8.32 -3.32
CA SER A 28 -14.84 7.91 -2.31
C SER A 28 -15.60 9.11 -1.74
N ASN A 29 -16.84 8.88 -1.32
CA ASN A 29 -17.62 9.77 -0.46
C ASN A 29 -17.72 9.23 0.99
N VAL A 30 -16.88 8.25 1.33
CA VAL A 30 -16.78 7.70 2.68
C VAL A 30 -16.01 8.67 3.57
N THR A 31 -16.55 8.90 4.77
CA THR A 31 -15.83 9.60 5.84
C THR A 31 -15.10 8.56 6.68
N CYS A 32 -13.78 8.71 6.82
CA CYS A 32 -12.96 7.92 7.74
C CYS A 32 -12.64 8.77 8.98
N THR A 33 -12.83 8.22 10.18
CA THR A 33 -12.75 9.02 11.43
C THR A 33 -11.87 8.43 12.53
N TYR A 34 -11.27 7.25 12.36
CA TYR A 34 -10.61 6.55 13.47
C TYR A 34 -9.16 6.93 13.68
N ALA A 35 -8.35 6.96 12.62
CA ALA A 35 -6.92 7.20 12.79
C ALA A 35 -6.33 7.91 11.57
N PHE A 36 -5.30 8.73 11.80
CA PHE A 36 -4.62 9.41 10.69
C PHE A 36 -3.59 8.51 10.00
N TRP A 37 -3.11 7.46 10.66
CA TRP A 37 -2.07 6.58 10.12
C TRP A 37 -2.50 5.80 8.87
N GLU A 38 -3.82 5.62 8.68
CA GLU A 38 -4.39 4.93 7.53
C GLU A 38 -4.34 5.79 6.25
N PHE A 39 -4.20 7.10 6.38
CA PHE A 39 -4.16 8.02 5.27
C PHE A 39 -2.80 7.93 4.55
N ASN A 40 -2.83 8.14 3.24
CA ASN A 40 -1.61 8.19 2.46
C ASN A 40 -0.90 9.56 2.59
N ALA A 41 0.26 9.70 1.94
CA ALA A 41 1.03 10.94 1.95
C ALA A 41 0.35 12.15 1.26
N LEU A 42 -0.81 11.94 0.63
CA LEU A 42 -1.63 12.97 -0.01
C LEU A 42 -2.89 13.29 0.81
N ASP A 43 -2.94 12.85 2.07
CA ASP A 43 -4.11 12.98 2.97
C ASP A 43 -5.38 12.32 2.40
N GLU A 44 -5.22 11.28 1.58
CA GLU A 44 -6.34 10.49 1.05
C GLU A 44 -6.61 9.28 1.95
N SER A 45 -7.89 9.04 2.22
CA SER A 45 -8.34 7.93 3.05
C SER A 45 -8.17 6.58 2.35
N PRO A 46 -8.12 5.45 3.09
CA PRO A 46 -8.03 4.11 2.48
C PRO A 46 -9.17 3.85 1.48
N CYS A 47 -10.38 4.35 1.74
CA CYS A 47 -11.51 4.26 0.81
C CYS A 47 -11.26 5.00 -0.50
N PHE A 48 -10.66 6.20 -0.42
CA PHE A 48 -10.38 7.00 -1.59
C PHE A 48 -9.31 6.35 -2.46
N VAL A 49 -8.20 5.92 -1.84
CA VAL A 49 -7.11 5.21 -2.52
C VAL A 49 -7.60 3.90 -3.14
N TRP A 50 -8.47 3.18 -2.44
CA TRP A 50 -9.11 1.99 -2.99
C TRP A 50 -9.94 2.32 -4.24
N GLY A 51 -10.79 3.36 -4.20
CA GLY A 51 -11.57 3.80 -5.36
C GLY A 51 -10.69 4.20 -6.56
N GLN A 52 -9.57 4.88 -6.32
CA GLN A 52 -8.56 5.21 -7.34
C GLN A 52 -7.98 3.96 -7.98
N LEU A 53 -7.58 2.98 -7.16
CA LEU A 53 -7.01 1.73 -7.62
C LEU A 53 -8.00 0.97 -8.52
N GLN A 54 -9.24 0.82 -8.06
CA GLN A 54 -10.26 0.08 -8.80
C GLN A 54 -10.63 0.72 -10.13
N SER A 55 -10.56 2.05 -10.17
CA SER A 55 -10.84 2.81 -11.37
C SER A 55 -9.85 2.55 -12.49
N GLN A 56 -8.65 2.03 -12.20
CA GLN A 56 -7.70 1.65 -13.24
C GLN A 56 -8.20 0.50 -14.13
N CYS A 57 -9.13 -0.33 -13.63
CA CYS A 57 -9.70 -1.46 -14.36
C CYS A 57 -11.15 -1.27 -14.80
N LEU A 58 -11.79 -0.15 -14.43
CA LEU A 58 -13.22 0.08 -14.65
C LEU A 58 -13.44 1.28 -15.55
N THR A 59 -14.08 1.04 -16.71
CA THR A 59 -14.51 2.15 -17.59
C THR A 59 -15.55 3.00 -16.87
N GLY A 60 -15.28 4.29 -16.72
CA GLY A 60 -16.12 5.23 -15.96
C GLY A 60 -15.72 5.39 -14.49
N GLY A 61 -14.74 4.63 -14.00
CA GLY A 61 -14.24 4.71 -12.62
C GLY A 61 -15.16 4.09 -11.57
N LEU A 62 -14.72 4.15 -10.32
CA LEU A 62 -15.42 3.66 -9.14
C LEU A 62 -15.40 4.74 -8.05
N THR A 63 -16.59 5.10 -7.57
CA THR A 63 -16.74 5.85 -6.32
C THR A 63 -17.14 4.88 -5.20
N VAL A 64 -16.27 4.70 -4.22
CA VAL A 64 -16.54 3.87 -3.04
C VAL A 64 -17.53 4.60 -2.13
N THR A 65 -18.63 3.93 -1.77
CA THR A 65 -19.72 4.51 -0.97
C THR A 65 -19.86 3.89 0.43
N PRO A 66 -20.34 4.64 1.43
CA PRO A 66 -20.51 4.12 2.79
C PRO A 66 -21.38 2.86 2.89
N LEU A 67 -21.03 2.00 3.85
CA LEU A 67 -21.74 0.76 4.20
C LEU A 67 -23.01 1.07 5.02
N LEU A 68 -23.97 1.83 4.46
CA LEU A 68 -25.17 2.24 5.21
C LEU A 68 -26.10 1.08 5.60
N ASN A 69 -26.13 0.00 4.81
CA ASN A 69 -26.97 -1.18 5.04
C ASN A 69 -26.27 -2.51 4.74
N ALA A 70 -25.03 -2.45 4.24
CA ALA A 70 -24.21 -3.62 3.96
C ALA A 70 -23.32 -3.91 5.17
N ARG A 71 -23.04 -5.19 5.42
CA ARG A 71 -22.10 -5.58 6.49
C ARG A 71 -20.64 -5.48 6.06
N TYR A 72 -20.39 -5.56 4.76
CA TYR A 72 -19.06 -5.56 4.14
C TYR A 72 -19.15 -5.18 2.67
N TYR A 73 -18.04 -4.74 2.08
CA TYR A 73 -17.91 -4.62 0.62
C TYR A 73 -17.83 -6.00 -0.03
N SER A 74 -18.51 -6.17 -1.16
CA SER A 74 -18.55 -7.46 -1.85
C SER A 74 -17.17 -7.83 -2.42
N PRO A 75 -16.73 -9.10 -2.27
CA PRO A 75 -15.52 -9.59 -2.90
C PRO A 75 -15.67 -9.62 -4.43
N PRO A 76 -14.55 -9.66 -5.18
CA PRO A 76 -14.51 -9.56 -6.64
C PRO A 76 -15.41 -10.57 -7.37
N SER A 77 -15.50 -11.81 -6.86
CA SER A 77 -16.37 -12.85 -7.42
C SER A 77 -17.86 -12.55 -7.29
N LEU A 78 -18.27 -11.87 -6.22
CA LEU A 78 -19.68 -11.51 -5.99
C LEU A 78 -20.06 -10.19 -6.67
N SER A 79 -19.11 -9.27 -6.86
CA SER A 79 -19.34 -8.04 -7.62
C SER A 79 -19.22 -8.21 -9.13
N GLY A 80 -18.69 -9.35 -9.61
CA GLY A 80 -18.40 -9.58 -11.02
C GLY A 80 -17.19 -8.80 -11.53
N GLN A 81 -16.34 -8.29 -10.62
CA GLN A 81 -15.18 -7.44 -10.94
C GLN A 81 -13.86 -8.17 -10.67
N VAL A 82 -13.73 -9.40 -11.19
CA VAL A 82 -12.49 -10.16 -11.10
C VAL A 82 -11.49 -9.62 -12.14
N ASN A 83 -10.49 -8.86 -11.67
CA ASN A 83 -9.44 -8.24 -12.49
C ASN A 83 -8.20 -7.93 -11.64
N ASP A 84 -7.12 -7.48 -12.29
CA ASP A 84 -5.83 -7.19 -11.65
C ASP A 84 -5.91 -6.10 -10.56
N CYS A 85 -6.86 -5.16 -10.66
CA CYS A 85 -7.08 -4.14 -9.62
C CYS A 85 -7.65 -4.72 -8.33
N ASN A 86 -8.39 -5.82 -8.43
CA ASN A 86 -9.06 -6.47 -7.31
C ASN A 86 -8.31 -7.67 -6.75
N CYS A 87 -7.65 -8.45 -7.61
CA CYS A 87 -7.08 -9.74 -7.29
C CYS A 87 -5.66 -9.65 -6.72
N ASN A 88 -5.50 -8.85 -5.67
CA ASN A 88 -4.21 -8.60 -5.04
C ASN A 88 -4.37 -8.17 -3.57
N VAL A 89 -3.32 -8.33 -2.79
CA VAL A 89 -3.32 -8.03 -1.34
C VAL A 89 -3.51 -6.57 -1.03
N VAL A 90 -3.03 -5.69 -1.91
CA VAL A 90 -3.15 -4.23 -1.74
C VAL A 90 -4.62 -3.79 -1.79
N SER A 91 -5.39 -4.29 -2.76
CA SER A 91 -6.82 -4.02 -2.86
C SER A 91 -7.58 -4.59 -1.68
N TYR A 92 -7.22 -5.78 -1.20
CA TYR A 92 -7.85 -6.38 -0.03
C TYR A 92 -7.62 -5.52 1.22
N ASN A 93 -6.36 -5.15 1.50
CA ASN A 93 -6.00 -4.37 2.67
C ASN A 93 -6.65 -2.97 2.66
N LEU A 94 -6.66 -2.30 1.50
CA LEU A 94 -7.34 -1.00 1.34
C LEU A 94 -8.85 -1.12 1.54
N MET A 95 -9.49 -2.17 1.04
CA MET A 95 -10.92 -2.44 1.24
C MET A 95 -11.25 -2.71 2.72
N ALA A 96 -10.42 -3.52 3.39
CA ALA A 96 -10.61 -3.85 4.79
C ALA A 96 -10.44 -2.62 5.69
N ALA A 97 -9.36 -1.85 5.49
CA ALA A 97 -9.16 -0.57 6.16
C ALA A 97 -10.29 0.42 5.86
N CYS A 98 -10.76 0.50 4.61
CA CYS A 98 -11.92 1.31 4.25
C CYS A 98 -13.21 0.87 5.00
N SER A 99 -13.37 -0.42 5.26
CA SER A 99 -14.49 -0.92 6.07
C SER A 99 -14.34 -0.51 7.54
N TRP A 100 -13.12 -0.62 8.08
CA TRP A 100 -12.81 -0.28 9.46
C TRP A 100 -12.90 1.22 9.76
N CYS A 101 -12.42 2.07 8.84
CA CYS A 101 -12.32 3.51 9.05
C CYS A 101 -13.70 4.21 9.18
N GLN A 102 -14.78 3.54 8.77
CA GLN A 102 -16.11 4.11 8.66
C GLN A 102 -16.81 4.26 10.01
N PRO A 103 -17.46 5.41 10.28
CA PRO A 103 -18.13 5.63 11.55
C PRO A 103 -19.19 4.55 11.79
N ASN A 104 -19.25 4.07 13.04
CA ASN A 104 -20.19 3.06 13.51
C ASN A 104 -19.91 1.62 13.05
N ILE A 105 -18.74 1.34 12.48
CA ILE A 105 -18.24 -0.03 12.29
C ILE A 105 -17.37 -0.39 13.49
N PHE A 106 -17.93 -1.19 14.42
CA PHE A 106 -17.25 -1.58 15.68
C PHE A 106 -16.84 -3.07 15.71
N THR A 107 -16.97 -3.77 14.59
CA THR A 107 -16.71 -5.21 14.50
C THR A 107 -15.79 -5.51 13.34
N ASN A 108 -14.88 -6.48 13.51
CA ASN A 108 -13.99 -6.99 12.46
C ASN A 108 -14.71 -7.93 11.49
N ASN A 109 -15.84 -7.48 10.93
CA ASN A 109 -16.74 -8.27 10.09
C ASN A 109 -16.63 -7.91 8.60
N TRP A 110 -15.52 -7.32 8.19
CA TRP A 110 -15.14 -7.27 6.77
C TRP A 110 -14.87 -8.68 6.27
N VAL A 111 -14.98 -8.87 4.95
CA VAL A 111 -14.66 -10.14 4.31
C VAL A 111 -13.20 -10.51 4.59
N THR A 112 -12.93 -11.79 4.75
CA THR A 112 -11.57 -12.30 4.95
C THR A 112 -10.79 -12.29 3.65
N GLU A 113 -9.46 -12.28 3.70
CA GLU A 113 -8.63 -12.35 2.50
C GLU A 113 -8.92 -13.61 1.68
N ASN A 114 -9.19 -14.72 2.36
CA ASN A 114 -9.60 -15.97 1.72
C ASN A 114 -10.94 -15.86 1.00
N GLN A 115 -11.88 -15.04 1.49
CA GLN A 115 -13.12 -14.74 0.76
C GLN A 115 -12.88 -13.76 -0.38
N TRP A 116 -12.00 -12.78 -0.19
CA TRP A 116 -11.64 -11.79 -1.20
C TRP A 116 -11.02 -12.42 -2.43
N LYS A 117 -10.04 -13.30 -2.26
CA LYS A 117 -9.36 -13.95 -3.39
C LYS A 117 -10.21 -15.04 -4.08
N GLN A 118 -11.41 -15.36 -3.59
CA GLN A 118 -12.28 -16.33 -4.26
C GLN A 118 -12.67 -15.82 -5.65
N GLY A 119 -12.46 -16.67 -6.65
CA GLY A 119 -12.72 -16.36 -8.06
C GLY A 119 -11.57 -15.69 -8.79
N CYS A 120 -10.52 -15.23 -8.09
CA CYS A 120 -9.29 -14.78 -8.72
C CYS A 120 -8.54 -15.97 -9.29
N THR A 121 -8.25 -15.95 -10.60
CA THR A 121 -7.42 -16.98 -11.24
C THR A 121 -5.98 -16.91 -10.75
N ASN A 122 -5.45 -15.69 -10.64
CA ASN A 122 -4.16 -15.39 -10.03
C ASN A 122 -4.39 -14.30 -9.00
N TYR A 123 -3.93 -14.53 -7.77
CA TYR A 123 -3.98 -13.54 -6.69
C TYR A 123 -2.56 -13.13 -6.33
N ASP A 124 -2.25 -11.84 -6.42
CA ASP A 124 -0.94 -11.31 -6.04
C ASP A 124 -0.89 -11.08 -4.53
N ALA A 125 -0.30 -12.05 -3.80
CA ALA A 125 -0.18 -12.00 -2.34
C ALA A 125 0.98 -11.11 -1.85
N SER A 126 1.83 -10.64 -2.76
CA SER A 126 3.03 -9.85 -2.43
C SER A 126 2.89 -8.36 -2.68
N GLY A 127 1.85 -7.95 -3.38
CA GLY A 127 1.63 -6.55 -3.71
C GLY A 127 0.53 -6.39 -4.74
N ILE A 128 0.87 -5.74 -5.85
CA ILE A 128 -0.03 -5.52 -6.97
C ILE A 128 0.76 -5.50 -8.28
N SER A 129 0.24 -6.17 -9.30
CA SER A 129 0.83 -6.28 -10.63
C SER A 129 -0.25 -6.14 -11.71
N GLY A 130 0.16 -5.83 -12.95
CA GLY A 130 -0.79 -5.64 -14.07
C GLY A 130 -1.59 -4.33 -14.06
N VAL A 131 -1.40 -3.48 -13.03
CA VAL A 131 -2.14 -2.22 -12.85
C VAL A 131 -1.20 -1.02 -12.91
N THR A 132 -1.63 0.07 -13.55
CA THR A 132 -0.91 1.34 -13.55
C THR A 132 -1.22 2.14 -12.29
N LEU A 133 -0.20 2.47 -11.49
CA LEU A 133 -0.34 3.22 -10.23
C LEU A 133 -0.01 4.71 -10.37
N SER A 134 -0.02 5.24 -11.60
CA SER A 134 0.35 6.64 -11.84
C SER A 134 -0.63 7.57 -11.12
N GLY A 135 -0.12 8.38 -10.19
CA GLY A 135 -0.93 9.30 -9.39
C GLY A 135 -1.66 8.66 -8.21
N ILE A 136 -1.43 7.37 -7.92
CA ILE A 136 -2.01 6.70 -6.75
C ILE A 136 -0.90 6.52 -5.70
N SER A 137 -1.02 7.23 -4.58
CA SER A 137 -0.12 7.03 -3.44
C SER A 137 -0.67 5.93 -2.53
N ILE A 138 -0.10 4.73 -2.60
CA ILE A 138 -0.53 3.60 -1.78
C ILE A 138 0.30 3.55 -0.48
N PRO A 139 -0.32 3.58 0.72
CA PRO A 139 0.40 3.42 1.97
C PRO A 139 1.16 2.10 2.07
N ALA A 140 2.33 2.10 2.71
CA ALA A 140 3.16 0.90 2.84
C ALA A 140 2.46 -0.25 3.59
N TRP A 141 1.63 0.06 4.60
CA TRP A 141 0.87 -0.93 5.35
C TRP A 141 -0.11 -1.72 4.47
N ALA A 142 -0.54 -1.18 3.32
CA ALA A 142 -1.44 -1.86 2.41
C ALA A 142 -0.76 -3.04 1.68
N TYR A 143 0.57 -3.13 1.70
CA TYR A 143 1.33 -4.24 1.10
C TYR A 143 1.58 -5.41 2.05
N LEU A 144 1.08 -5.36 3.30
CA LEU A 144 1.28 -6.44 4.25
C LEU A 144 0.63 -7.75 3.77
N PRO A 145 1.41 -8.84 3.67
CA PRO A 145 0.89 -10.15 3.33
C PRO A 145 0.25 -10.84 4.54
N ASP A 146 -0.39 -11.99 4.29
CA ASP A 146 -0.78 -12.95 5.31
C ASP A 146 -1.66 -12.38 6.43
N ASN A 147 -2.80 -11.79 6.07
CA ASN A 147 -3.75 -11.20 7.02
C ASN A 147 -4.47 -12.24 7.92
N GLY A 148 -4.00 -13.49 7.97
CA GLY A 148 -4.56 -14.55 8.81
C GLY A 148 -6.06 -14.78 8.56
N ALA A 149 -6.85 -14.76 9.63
CA ALA A 149 -8.29 -14.96 9.57
C ALA A 149 -9.06 -13.71 9.12
N SER A 150 -8.53 -12.51 9.40
CA SER A 150 -9.13 -11.23 9.07
C SER A 150 -8.07 -10.14 9.16
N TRP A 151 -8.17 -9.11 8.32
CA TRP A 151 -7.30 -7.93 8.42
C TRP A 151 -7.36 -7.35 9.83
N ASP A 152 -6.21 -6.86 10.31
CA ASP A 152 -6.04 -6.36 11.67
C ASP A 152 -5.46 -4.94 11.65
N PRO A 153 -6.21 -3.93 12.16
CA PRO A 153 -5.73 -2.55 12.20
C PRO A 153 -4.46 -2.36 13.02
N ASP A 154 -4.27 -3.13 14.11
CA ASP A 154 -3.09 -2.98 14.98
C ASP A 154 -1.81 -3.40 14.24
N THR A 155 -1.91 -4.48 13.44
CA THR A 155 -0.81 -4.96 12.59
C THR A 155 -0.48 -3.95 11.48
N ALA A 156 -1.50 -3.33 10.86
CA ALA A 156 -1.31 -2.30 9.84
C ALA A 156 -0.68 -1.01 10.43
N GLU A 157 -1.14 -0.58 11.61
CA GLU A 157 -0.58 0.57 12.31
C GLU A 157 0.88 0.34 12.71
N ALA A 158 1.22 -0.87 13.20
CA ALA A 158 2.60 -1.21 13.53
C ALA A 158 3.53 -1.08 12.30
N ALA A 159 3.06 -1.49 11.12
CA ALA A 159 3.82 -1.33 9.89
C ALA A 159 3.97 0.14 9.48
N PHE A 160 2.93 0.96 9.64
CA PHE A 160 3.03 2.41 9.45
C PHE A 160 4.11 3.01 10.37
N ASN A 161 4.08 2.71 11.66
CA ASN A 161 5.04 3.23 12.64
C ASN A 161 6.49 2.77 12.36
N ALA A 162 6.68 1.56 11.81
CA ALA A 162 7.98 1.07 11.38
C ALA A 162 8.58 1.91 10.22
N THR A 163 7.73 2.42 9.30
CA THR A 163 8.18 3.29 8.21
C THR A 163 8.64 4.66 8.70
N LEU A 164 8.00 5.20 9.75
CA LEU A 164 8.42 6.44 10.39
C LEU A 164 9.79 6.28 11.07
N SER A 165 9.99 5.16 11.76
CA SER A 165 11.25 4.84 12.45
C SER A 165 12.42 4.64 11.48
N SER A 166 12.14 4.09 10.30
CA SER A 166 13.11 3.91 9.23
C SER A 166 13.49 5.23 8.54
N SER A 167 12.56 6.19 8.48
CA SER A 167 12.79 7.53 7.93
C SER A 167 13.60 8.44 8.88
N GLY A 168 13.67 8.10 10.17
CA GLY A 168 14.48 8.80 11.19
C GLY A 168 15.91 8.27 11.37
N SER A 169 16.28 7.18 10.69
CA SER A 169 17.60 6.56 10.81
C SER A 169 18.42 6.74 9.54
N SER A 170 18.78 8.00 9.23
CA SER A 170 19.91 8.28 8.34
C SER A 170 21.20 7.94 9.09
N SER A 171 21.68 6.72 8.91
CA SER A 171 22.94 6.21 9.46
C SER A 171 24.12 7.08 9.04
N THR A 172 24.75 7.73 10.02
CA THR A 172 26.10 8.28 9.90
C THR A 172 27.08 7.11 9.73
N HIS A 173 27.35 6.71 8.48
CA HIS A 173 28.50 5.85 8.17
C HIS A 173 29.79 6.69 8.24
N SER A 174 30.33 6.86 9.46
CA SER A 174 31.73 7.22 9.63
C SER A 174 32.58 5.99 9.34
N SER A 175 33.22 5.99 8.18
CA SER A 175 34.25 5.04 7.79
C SER A 175 35.54 5.43 8.51
N THR A 176 36.02 4.59 9.42
CA THR A 176 37.39 4.66 9.93
C THR A 176 38.11 3.37 9.57
N ALA A 177 38.93 3.44 8.53
CA ALA A 177 39.89 2.42 8.15
C ALA A 177 41.26 2.76 8.75
N ALA A 178 41.88 1.81 9.46
CA ALA A 178 43.33 1.58 9.65
C ALA A 178 43.49 0.58 10.82
N GLY A 179 44.37 -0.42 10.82
CA GLY A 179 45.45 -0.78 9.92
C GLY A 179 46.09 -2.09 10.37
N THR A 180 46.77 -2.71 9.42
CA THR A 180 47.49 -3.99 9.42
C THR A 180 48.61 -4.08 10.46
N GLY A 181 48.85 -5.27 11.04
CA GLY A 181 50.07 -5.58 11.79
C GLY A 181 50.15 -7.05 12.21
N SER A 182 51.04 -7.81 11.58
CA SER A 182 51.16 -9.28 11.71
C SER A 182 52.38 -9.71 12.54
N THR A 183 52.30 -10.95 13.07
CA THR A 183 53.38 -11.94 13.40
C THR A 183 53.94 -12.00 14.85
N PRO A 184 54.70 -13.07 15.26
CA PRO A 184 54.18 -14.20 16.06
C PRO A 184 55.10 -14.56 17.29
N ALA A 185 54.73 -15.53 18.14
CA ALA A 185 55.67 -16.47 18.76
C ALA A 185 55.00 -17.55 19.64
N SER A 186 55.61 -18.72 19.57
CA SER A 186 55.33 -20.04 20.16
C SER A 186 55.51 -20.15 21.69
N GLY A 187 54.92 -21.20 22.26
CA GLY A 187 55.60 -22.02 23.27
C GLY A 187 54.76 -22.52 24.45
N GLY A 188 54.69 -23.84 24.63
CA GLY A 188 54.67 -24.44 25.96
C GLY A 188 53.48 -25.34 26.29
N SER A 189 53.64 -26.64 26.03
CA SER A 189 52.83 -27.75 26.52
C SER A 189 52.90 -27.90 28.05
N THR A 190 51.82 -28.32 28.71
CA THR A 190 51.87 -29.33 29.80
C THR A 190 50.50 -29.88 30.18
N SER A 191 50.53 -31.16 30.53
CA SER A 191 49.46 -32.12 30.76
C SER A 191 48.83 -32.07 32.17
N GLY A 192 47.64 -32.66 32.31
CA GLY A 192 47.05 -33.12 33.59
C GLY A 192 45.52 -33.20 33.46
N ALA A 193 44.89 -34.33 33.14
CA ALA A 193 44.68 -35.57 33.91
C ALA A 193 43.71 -35.43 35.11
N GLY A 194 42.55 -36.08 34.98
CA GLY A 194 41.67 -36.57 36.06
C GLY A 194 40.60 -35.58 36.55
N SER A 195 39.37 -35.95 36.92
CA SER A 195 38.65 -37.23 36.94
C SER A 195 37.16 -36.88 37.16
N SER A 196 36.24 -37.62 36.54
CA SER A 196 34.83 -37.72 36.97
C SER A 196 34.76 -38.37 38.37
N PRO A 197 33.64 -38.27 39.14
CA PRO A 197 32.51 -39.17 38.86
C PRO A 197 31.08 -38.67 39.25
N SER A 198 30.09 -39.25 38.55
CA SER A 198 28.75 -39.74 38.98
C SER A 198 27.71 -38.87 39.74
N SER A 199 26.55 -38.66 39.08
CA SER A 199 25.14 -39.11 39.40
C SER A 199 24.70 -39.37 40.85
N PRO A 200 23.38 -39.33 41.22
CA PRO A 200 22.23 -39.76 40.41
C PRO A 200 20.84 -39.06 40.57
N ALA A 201 19.97 -39.40 39.61
CA ALA A 201 18.52 -39.71 39.66
C ALA A 201 17.53 -38.89 40.52
N SER A 202 16.51 -38.33 39.86
CA SER A 202 15.09 -38.73 39.97
C SER A 202 14.32 -38.23 38.75
#